data_AF-A0A4D4LD88-F1
#
_entry.id   AF-A0A4D4LD88-F1
#
_cell.length_a   1.000
_cell.length_b   1.000
_cell.length_c   1.000
_cell.angle_alpha   90.00
_cell.angle_beta   90.00
_cell.angle_gamma   90.00
#
_symmetry.space_group_name_H-M   'P 1'
#
loop_
_entity.id
_entity.type
_entity.pdbx_description
1 polymer ?
#
loop_
_entity_poly.entity_id
_entity_poly.type
_entity_poly.pdbx_seq_one_letter_code
_entity_poly.pdbx_strand_id
1 'polypeptide(L)'
;MHRLAMEQRLVTWIEAAADWAAGNGVPLVFGEGWIGYTPLHGTFEEGPVGAAFCRRAVEESARVGAWGAVVCSNAAPQHPMWQDIALQRECNAVLRG
;
A
#
# COMPACT_ATOMS: atom_id res chain seq x y z
N MET A 1 -17.93 -9.13 -3.72
CA MET A 1 -18.38 -8.33 -2.55
C MET A 1 -17.20 -7.92 -1.68
N HIS A 2 -16.56 -8.83 -0.94
CA HIS A 2 -15.49 -8.46 0.02
C HIS A 2 -14.28 -7.75 -0.57
N ARG A 3 -13.70 -8.26 -1.67
CA ARG A 3 -12.57 -7.62 -2.36
C ARG A 3 -12.88 -6.18 -2.78
N LEU A 4 -14.04 -5.97 -3.42
CA LEU A 4 -14.49 -4.64 -3.84
C LEU A 4 -14.65 -3.70 -2.65
N ALA A 5 -15.26 -4.17 -1.56
CA ALA A 5 -15.43 -3.37 -0.36
C ALA A 5 -14.10 -2.98 0.29
N MET A 6 -13.11 -3.89 0.30
CA MET A 6 -11.75 -3.61 0.77
C MET A 6 -11.05 -2.58 -0.13
N GLU A 7 -11.20 -2.71 -1.46
CA GLU A 7 -10.61 -1.78 -2.42
C GLU A 7 -11.20 -0.37 -2.30
N GLN A 8 -12.53 -0.27 -2.19
CA GLN A 8 -13.21 1.00 -1.92
C GLN A 8 -12.73 1.60 -0.59
N ARG A 9 -12.65 0.79 0.47
CA ARG A 9 -12.19 1.24 1.79
C ARG A 9 -10.76 1.78 1.73
N LEU A 10 -9.87 1.07 1.03
CA LEU A 10 -8.48 1.48 0.83
C LEU A 10 -8.41 2.87 0.16
N VAL A 11 -9.12 3.06 -0.95
CA VAL A 11 -9.17 4.35 -1.67
C VAL A 11 -9.72 5.45 -0.77
N THR A 12 -10.87 5.22 -0.10
CA THR A 12 -11.49 6.22 0.78
C THR A 12 -10.55 6.67 1.91
N TRP A 13 -9.73 5.77 2.47
CA TRP A 13 -8.81 6.13 3.54
C TRP A 13 -7.61 6.92 3.05
N ILE A 14 -7.09 6.58 1.88
CA ILE A 14 -6.01 7.34 1.24
C ILE A 14 -6.48 8.76 0.92
N GLU A 15 -7.68 8.91 0.34
CA GLU A 15 -8.28 10.22 0.03
C GLU A 15 -8.52 11.04 1.30
N ALA A 16 -9.09 10.43 2.35
CA ALA A 16 -9.33 11.11 3.62
C ALA A 16 -8.03 11.63 4.27
N ALA A 17 -6.94 10.85 4.20
CA ALA A 17 -5.63 11.29 4.70
C ALA A 17 -5.06 12.44 3.86
N ALA A 18 -5.21 12.38 2.54
CA ALA A 18 -4.78 13.44 1.62
C ALA A 18 -5.55 14.75 1.84
N ASP A 19 -6.88 14.68 1.97
CA ASP A 19 -7.72 15.83 2.27
C ASP A 19 -7.32 16.51 3.58
N TRP A 20 -7.07 15.69 4.62
CA TRP A 20 -6.62 16.21 5.90
C TRP A 20 -5.24 16.87 5.80
N ALA A 21 -4.27 16.22 5.14
CA ALA A 21 -2.92 16.74 4.97
C ALA A 21 -2.92 18.07 4.18
N ALA A 22 -3.70 18.14 3.10
CA ALA A 22 -3.88 19.34 2.29
C ALA A 22 -4.53 20.47 3.09
N GLY A 23 -5.59 20.17 3.87
CA GLY A 23 -6.26 21.15 4.72
C GLY A 23 -5.38 21.72 5.84
N ASN A 24 -4.36 20.98 6.27
CA ASN A 24 -3.41 21.40 7.31
C ASN A 24 -2.07 21.91 6.75
N GLY A 25 -1.86 21.85 5.43
CA GLY A 25 -0.61 22.28 4.79
C GLY A 25 0.61 21.46 5.19
N VAL A 26 0.43 20.16 5.46
CA VAL A 26 1.51 19.24 5.86
C VAL A 26 1.74 18.15 4.83
N PRO A 27 2.98 17.62 4.68
CA PRO A 27 3.24 16.52 3.75
C PRO A 27 2.62 15.21 4.25
N LEU A 28 2.18 14.38 3.31
CA LEU A 28 1.63 13.05 3.57
C LEU A 28 2.64 11.96 3.21
N VAL A 29 2.91 11.05 4.14
CA VAL A 29 3.69 9.82 3.92
C VAL A 29 2.96 8.66 4.58
N PHE A 30 2.74 7.57 3.86
CA PHE A 30 2.16 6.34 4.43
C PHE A 30 3.27 5.40 4.90
N GLY A 31 3.56 5.41 6.20
CA GLY A 31 4.60 4.58 6.83
C GLY A 31 4.17 3.13 7.12
N GLU A 32 2.87 2.86 7.08
CA GLU A 32 2.28 1.54 7.26
C GLU A 32 1.14 1.36 6.26
N GLY A 33 0.94 0.14 5.76
CA GLY A 33 -0.14 -0.21 4.86
C GLY A 33 0.20 -1.51 4.14
N TRP A 34 -0.72 -2.29 3.59
CA TRP A 34 -2.12 -1.97 3.37
C TRP A 34 -3.07 -3.02 3.94
N ILE A 35 -2.60 -4.25 4.16
CA ILE A 35 -3.35 -5.28 4.86
C ILE A 35 -2.58 -5.61 6.15
N GLY A 36 -3.19 -5.30 7.29
CA GLY A 36 -2.57 -5.55 8.60
C GLY A 36 -2.60 -7.04 8.93
N TYR A 37 -1.47 -7.57 9.41
CA TYR A 37 -1.29 -8.93 9.93
C TYR A 37 -1.32 -10.07 8.89
N THR A 38 -0.14 -10.55 8.55
CA THR A 38 0.08 -11.89 7.97
C THR A 38 0.79 -12.75 9.01
N PRO A 39 0.18 -13.86 9.49
CA PRO A 39 0.92 -14.93 10.14
C PRO A 39 2.14 -15.29 9.28
N LEU A 40 3.23 -15.81 9.86
CA LEU A 40 4.47 -16.11 9.11
C LEU A 40 4.25 -16.94 7.82
N HIS A 41 3.20 -17.75 7.78
CA HIS A 41 2.79 -18.57 6.63
C HIS A 41 1.44 -18.16 6.03
N GLY A 42 1.01 -16.92 6.28
CA GLY A 42 -0.22 -16.36 5.73
C GLY A 42 -0.03 -15.94 4.28
N THR A 43 -0.73 -16.60 3.35
CA THR A 43 -0.51 -16.42 1.91
C THR A 43 -1.34 -15.30 1.27
N PHE A 44 -1.94 -14.41 2.06
CA PHE A 44 -2.86 -13.39 1.51
C PHE A 44 -2.11 -12.24 0.83
N GLU A 45 -1.23 -11.53 1.55
CA GLU A 45 -0.45 -10.41 0.98
C GLU A 45 0.52 -10.90 -0.12
N GLU A 46 1.08 -12.08 0.06
CA GLU A 46 2.02 -12.76 -0.84
C GLU A 46 1.31 -13.35 -2.08
N GLY A 47 0.00 -13.57 -1.98
CA GLY A 47 -0.82 -14.05 -3.07
C GLY A 47 -1.14 -12.96 -4.09
N PRO A 48 -1.65 -13.34 -5.27
CA PRO A 48 -1.97 -12.39 -6.34
C PRO A 48 -3.01 -11.33 -5.93
N VAL A 49 -3.85 -11.63 -4.94
CA VAL A 49 -4.83 -10.68 -4.40
C VAL A 49 -4.16 -9.59 -3.57
N GLY A 50 -3.28 -9.98 -2.64
CA GLY A 50 -2.53 -9.05 -1.81
C GLY A 50 -1.58 -8.15 -2.60
N ALA A 51 -0.86 -8.73 -3.55
CA ALA A 51 -0.03 -7.97 -4.48
C ALA A 51 -0.84 -6.92 -5.27
N ALA A 52 -2.08 -7.24 -5.67
CA ALA A 52 -2.96 -6.27 -6.32
C ALA A 52 -3.37 -5.11 -5.39
N PHE A 53 -3.57 -5.36 -4.09
CA PHE A 53 -3.80 -4.29 -3.11
C PHE A 53 -2.56 -3.41 -2.93
N CYS A 54 -1.36 -3.98 -2.89
CA CYS A 54 -0.12 -3.21 -2.81
C CYS A 54 0.05 -2.27 -4.01
N ARG A 55 -0.15 -2.78 -5.24
CA ARG A 55 -0.15 -1.97 -6.47
C ARG A 55 -1.17 -0.85 -6.39
N ARG A 56 -2.43 -1.21 -6.09
CA ARG A 56 -3.54 -0.25 -6.02
C ARG A 56 -3.26 0.86 -5.01
N ALA A 57 -2.74 0.53 -3.85
CA ALA A 57 -2.49 1.51 -2.81
C ALA A 57 -1.35 2.48 -3.17
N VAL A 58 -0.30 1.97 -3.83
CA VAL A 58 0.82 2.79 -4.29
C VAL A 58 0.39 3.70 -5.45
N GLU A 59 -0.38 3.20 -6.40
CA GLU A 59 -1.00 4.01 -7.47
C GLU A 59 -1.85 5.14 -6.89
N GLU A 60 -2.71 4.82 -5.92
CA GLU A 60 -3.57 5.81 -5.27
C GLU A 60 -2.78 6.80 -4.40
N SER A 61 -1.74 6.35 -3.70
CA SER A 61 -0.82 7.22 -2.95
C SER A 61 -0.14 8.24 -3.87
N ALA A 62 0.34 7.79 -5.03
CA ALA A 62 0.92 8.69 -6.03
C ALA A 62 -0.14 9.64 -6.60
N ARG A 63 -1.35 9.14 -6.91
CA ARG A 63 -2.45 9.96 -7.44
C ARG A 63 -2.84 11.11 -6.50
N VAL A 64 -2.88 10.88 -5.19
CA VAL A 64 -3.22 11.91 -4.21
C VAL A 64 -2.04 12.81 -3.81
N GLY A 65 -0.86 12.60 -4.40
CA GLY A 65 0.32 13.43 -4.16
C GLY A 65 1.02 13.17 -2.83
N ALA A 66 0.90 11.95 -2.27
CA ALA A 66 1.71 11.55 -1.12
C ALA A 66 3.22 11.62 -1.48
N TRP A 67 4.03 12.10 -0.55
CA TRP A 67 5.50 12.18 -0.71
C TRP A 67 6.17 10.81 -0.67
N GLY A 68 5.48 9.80 -0.14
CA GLY A 68 5.96 8.43 -0.11
C GLY A 68 4.95 7.48 0.50
N ALA A 69 5.13 6.19 0.23
CA ALA A 69 4.37 5.12 0.84
C ALA A 69 5.24 3.87 0.98
N VAL A 70 4.97 3.05 1.98
CA VAL A 70 5.47 1.67 2.00
C VAL A 70 4.71 0.83 0.96
N VAL A 71 5.41 -0.11 0.33
CA VAL A 71 4.77 -1.01 -0.65
C VAL A 71 3.80 -1.97 0.06
N CYS A 72 4.14 -2.41 1.27
CA CYS A 72 3.45 -3.47 2.01
C CYS A 72 3.63 -3.33 3.52
N SER A 73 2.79 -4.02 4.32
CA SER A 73 2.75 -3.83 5.78
C SER A 73 3.91 -4.56 6.45
N ASN A 74 4.30 -5.70 5.88
CA ASN A 74 5.23 -6.65 6.47
C ASN A 74 6.34 -7.05 5.50
N ALA A 75 6.71 -6.17 4.59
CA ALA A 75 7.89 -6.35 3.75
C ALA A 75 9.15 -6.19 4.63
N ALA A 76 9.55 -7.27 5.30
CA ALA A 76 10.79 -7.35 6.06
C ALA A 76 11.45 -8.72 5.84
N PRO A 77 12.79 -8.84 5.96
CA PRO A 77 13.54 -10.04 5.57
C PRO A 77 13.06 -11.38 6.15
N GLN A 78 12.41 -11.37 7.30
CA GLN A 78 11.84 -12.55 7.95
C GLN A 78 10.49 -13.03 7.36
N HIS A 79 9.85 -12.25 6.49
CA HIS A 79 8.57 -12.60 5.86
C HIS A 79 8.77 -13.04 4.40
N PRO A 80 8.09 -14.11 3.93
CA PRO A 80 8.23 -14.59 2.55
C PRO A 80 7.95 -13.51 1.49
N MET A 81 7.01 -12.61 1.76
CA MET A 81 6.70 -11.46 0.89
C MET A 81 7.94 -10.63 0.50
N TRP A 82 8.95 -10.54 1.38
CA TRP A 82 10.18 -9.80 1.10
C TRP A 82 10.93 -10.31 -0.13
N GLN A 83 10.70 -11.56 -0.54
CA GLN A 83 11.31 -12.16 -1.71
C GLN A 83 10.59 -11.82 -3.03
N ASP A 84 9.42 -11.17 -2.99
CA ASP A 84 8.77 -10.65 -4.21
C ASP A 84 9.44 -9.34 -4.67
N ILE A 85 10.63 -9.50 -5.24
CA ILE A 85 11.46 -8.40 -5.76
C ILE A 85 10.74 -7.67 -6.89
N ALA A 86 9.93 -8.38 -7.70
CA ALA A 86 9.21 -7.78 -8.82
C ALA A 86 8.16 -6.78 -8.32
N LEU A 87 7.32 -7.19 -7.37
CA LEU A 87 6.34 -6.31 -6.72
C LEU A 87 7.01 -5.11 -6.04
N GLN A 88 8.11 -5.34 -5.33
CA GLN A 88 8.82 -4.23 -4.69
C GLN A 88 9.34 -3.22 -5.71
N ARG A 89 9.95 -3.68 -6.82
CA ARG A 89 10.51 -2.78 -7.83
C ARG A 89 9.44 -2.03 -8.62
N GLU A 90 8.34 -2.69 -8.99
CA GLU A 90 7.28 -2.03 -9.76
C GLU A 90 6.62 -0.91 -8.93
N CYS A 91 6.30 -1.18 -7.66
CA CYS A 91 5.66 -0.21 -6.78
C CYS A 91 6.61 0.94 -6.43
N ASN A 92 7.88 0.65 -6.14
CA ASN A 92 8.86 1.70 -5.90
C ASN A 92 9.08 2.59 -7.14
N ALA A 93 8.92 2.07 -8.36
CA ALA A 93 9.00 2.89 -9.57
C ALA A 93 7.88 3.94 -9.62
N VAL A 94 6.64 3.55 -9.27
CA VAL A 94 5.50 4.47 -9.21
C VAL A 94 5.72 5.60 -8.21
N LEU A 95 6.33 5.32 -7.06
CA LEU A 95 6.59 6.34 -6.02
C LEU A 95 7.71 7.32 -6.36
N ARG A 96 8.57 7.00 -7.33
CA ARG A 96 9.73 7.83 -7.69
C ARG A 96 9.44 8.86 -8.78
N GLY A 97 8.26 8.80 -9.42
CA GLY A 97 7.89 9.64 -10.57
C GLY A 97 8.22 8.98 -11.89
#